data_AF-A0A0N1J1C7-F1
#
_entry.id   AF-A0A0N1J1C7-F1
#
_cell.length_a   1.000
_cell.length_b   1.000
_cell.length_c   1.000
_cell.angle_alpha   90.00
_cell.angle_beta   90.00
_cell.angle_gamma   90.00
#
_symmetry.space_group_name_H-M   'P 1'
#
loop_
_entity.id
_entity.type
_entity.pdbx_description
1 polymer ?
#
loop_
_entity_poly.entity_id
_entity_poly.type
_entity_poly.pdbx_seq_one_letter_code
_entity_poly.pdbx_strand_id
1 'polypeptide(L)' 'MQINRINNNLQKVIQICNEMLEIADHGDKFREDKGCGVVYGFLRDDAYKIRQLAEKEIKVHKKKLKLKK' A
#
# COMPACT_ATOMS: atom_id res chain seq x y z
N MET A 1 -1.84 24.97 5.82
CA MET A 1 -0.67 24.45 5.06
C MET A 1 -0.37 22.95 5.27
N GLN A 2 -0.97 22.23 6.24
CA GLN A 2 -0.57 20.83 6.56
C GLN A 2 -1.22 19.70 5.73
N ILE A 3 -2.38 19.93 5.10
CA ILE A 3 -3.19 18.86 4.48
C ILE A 3 -2.50 18.20 3.27
N ASN A 4 -1.65 18.94 2.53
CA ASN A 4 -0.97 18.42 1.35
C ASN A 4 0.14 17.41 1.71
N ARG A 5 0.81 17.59 2.86
CA ARG A 5 1.88 16.67 3.31
C ARG A 5 1.35 15.30 3.73
N ILE A 6 0.19 15.24 4.39
CA ILE A 6 -0.40 13.96 4.83
C ILE A 6 -0.78 13.10 3.63
N ASN A 7 -1.44 13.70 2.62
CA ASN A 7 -1.77 12.98 1.40
C ASN A 7 -0.51 12.54 0.64
N ASN A 8 0.56 13.34 0.61
CA ASN A 8 1.83 12.94 -0.01
C ASN A 8 2.46 11.71 0.67
N ASN A 9 2.41 11.63 2.01
CA ASN A 9 2.91 10.45 2.72
C ASN A 9 2.05 9.22 2.46
N LEU A 10 0.72 9.37 2.41
CA LEU A 10 -0.17 8.25 2.06
C LEU A 10 0.02 7.78 0.60
N GLN A 11 0.34 8.69 -0.32
CA GLN A 11 0.72 8.32 -1.69
C GLN A 11 2.04 7.53 -1.71
N LYS A 12 3.04 7.93 -0.92
CA LYS A 12 4.29 7.16 -0.77
C LYS A 12 4.06 5.78 -0.18
N VAL A 13 3.15 5.65 0.79
CA VAL A 13 2.74 4.34 1.34
C VAL A 13 2.16 3.48 0.23
N ILE A 14 1.24 4.01 -0.60
CA ILE A 14 0.67 3.28 -1.73
C ILE A 14 1.76 2.85 -2.73
N GLN A 15 2.74 3.71 -3.01
CA GLN A 15 3.86 3.38 -3.88
C GLN A 15 4.67 2.20 -3.32
N ILE A 16 5.04 2.24 -2.04
CA ILE A 16 5.75 1.14 -1.37
C ILE A 16 4.93 -0.15 -1.43
N CYS A 17 3.61 -0.09 -1.22
CA CYS A 17 2.76 -1.28 -1.38
C CYS A 17 2.80 -1.84 -2.80
N ASN A 18 2.91 -1.02 -3.84
CA ASN A 18 3.05 -1.52 -5.20
C ASN A 18 4.41 -2.19 -5.42
N GLU A 19 5.49 -1.62 -4.89
CA GLU A 19 6.83 -2.24 -4.90
C GLU A 19 6.83 -3.58 -4.15
N MET A 20 6.14 -3.67 -3.00
CA MET A 20 5.95 -4.93 -2.26
C MET A 20 5.24 -6.00 -3.11
N LEU A 21 4.21 -5.62 -3.87
CA LEU A 21 3.49 -6.54 -4.76
C LEU A 21 4.38 -7.04 -5.90
N GLU A 22 5.14 -6.14 -6.52
CA GLU A 22 6.10 -6.52 -7.58
C GLU A 22 7.16 -7.49 -7.06
N ILE A 23 7.71 -7.24 -5.86
CA ILE A 23 8.67 -8.13 -5.21
C ILE A 23 8.03 -9.48 -4.89
N ALA A 24 6.80 -9.49 -4.35
CA ALA A 24 6.11 -10.73 -4.02
C ALA A 24 5.81 -11.57 -5.26
N ASP A 25 5.36 -10.96 -6.36
CA ASP A 25 5.03 -11.66 -7.60
C ASP A 25 6.28 -12.16 -8.32
N HIS A 26 7.34 -11.36 -8.37
CA HIS A 26 8.62 -11.80 -8.91
C HIS A 26 9.23 -12.92 -8.05
N GLY A 27 9.28 -12.73 -6.73
CA GLY A 27 9.79 -13.73 -5.80
C GLY A 27 9.05 -15.06 -5.90
N ASP A 28 7.72 -15.03 -5.92
CA ASP A 28 6.92 -16.26 -5.98
C ASP A 28 7.12 -17.02 -7.30
N LYS A 29 7.37 -16.31 -8.41
CA LYS A 29 7.70 -16.89 -9.71
C LYS A 29 9.04 -17.64 -9.71
N PHE A 30 10.03 -17.16 -8.95
CA PHE A 30 11.39 -17.72 -8.93
C PHE A 30 11.74 -18.42 -7.61
N ARG A 31 10.76 -18.73 -6.77
CA ARG A 31 11.00 -19.33 -5.44
C ARG A 31 11.72 -20.67 -5.54
N GLU A 32 12.71 -20.88 -4.69
CA GLU A 32 13.50 -22.12 -4.63
C GLU A 32 12.91 -23.14 -3.66
N ASP A 33 12.15 -22.67 -2.66
CA ASP A 33 11.52 -23.53 -1.67
C ASP A 33 10.12 -23.03 -1.23
N LYS A 34 9.51 -23.81 -0.32
CA LYS A 34 8.21 -23.46 0.27
C LYS A 34 8.31 -22.27 1.24
N GLY A 35 9.44 -22.07 1.90
CA GLY A 35 9.67 -20.99 2.86
C GLY A 35 9.61 -19.62 2.19
N CYS A 36 10.24 -19.47 1.02
CA CYS A 36 10.15 -18.30 0.17
C CYS A 36 8.69 -17.98 -0.18
N GLY A 37 7.90 -19.00 -0.56
CA GLY A 37 6.47 -18.83 -0.85
C GLY A 37 5.66 -18.27 0.32
N VAL A 38 5.98 -18.67 1.56
CA VAL A 38 5.35 -18.10 2.77
C VAL A 38 5.67 -16.61 2.89
N VAL A 39 6.94 -16.23 2.74
CA VAL A 39 7.38 -14.82 2.84
C VAL A 39 6.72 -13.95 1.78
N TYR A 40 6.68 -14.39 0.53
CA TYR A 40 6.04 -13.63 -0.55
C TYR A 40 4.51 -13.54 -0.39
N GLY A 41 3.89 -14.59 0.16
CA GLY A 41 2.48 -14.58 0.55
C GLY A 41 2.18 -13.49 1.58
N PHE A 42 2.95 -13.45 2.67
CA PHE A 42 2.81 -12.39 3.69
C PHE A 42 3.04 -10.99 3.12
N LEU A 43 4.09 -10.83 2.31
CA LEU A 43 4.41 -9.55 1.68
C LEU A 43 3.25 -9.05 0.81
N ARG A 44 2.65 -9.93 0.02
CA ARG A 44 1.50 -9.64 -0.84
C ARG A 44 0.27 -9.24 -0.02
N ASP A 45 -0.07 -10.05 0.98
CA ASP A 45 -1.25 -9.82 1.82
C ASP A 45 -1.17 -8.48 2.57
N ASP A 46 -0.02 -8.18 3.16
CA ASP A 46 0.16 -6.96 3.92
C ASP A 46 0.22 -5.73 3.01
N ALA A 47 0.78 -5.84 1.80
CA ALA A 47 0.71 -4.78 0.80
C ALA A 47 -0.75 -4.42 0.46
N TYR A 48 -1.62 -5.41 0.23
CA TYR A 48 -3.04 -5.16 -0.03
C TYR A 48 -3.75 -4.50 1.15
N LYS A 49 -3.54 -5.01 2.38
CA LYS A 49 -4.16 -4.44 3.59
C LYS A 49 -3.74 -2.99 3.82
N ILE A 50 -2.44 -2.71 3.75
CA ILE A 50 -1.89 -1.37 3.97
C ILE A 50 -2.38 -0.40 2.88
N ARG A 51 -2.34 -0.82 1.61
CA ARG A 51 -2.82 0.02 0.49
C ARG A 51 -4.29 0.40 0.67
N GLN A 52 -5.14 -0.56 1.04
CA GLN A 52 -6.57 -0.30 1.28
C GLN A 52 -6.79 0.71 2.40
N LEU A 53 -6.04 0.61 3.50
CA LEU A 53 -6.11 1.56 4.61
C LEU A 53 -5.68 2.96 4.18
N ALA A 54 -4.57 3.08 3.44
CA ALA A 54 -4.06 4.36 2.96
C ALA A 54 -5.04 5.05 1.99
N GLU A 55 -5.62 4.30 1.05
CA GLU A 55 -6.63 4.81 0.12
C GLU A 55 -7.91 5.28 0.84
N LYS A 56 -8.35 4.53 1.85
CA LYS A 56 -9.51 4.90 2.67
C LYS A 56 -9.27 6.24 3.37
N GLU A 57 -8.09 6.44 3.94
CA GLU A 57 -7.75 7.69 4.62
C GLU A 57 -7.69 8.88 3.64
N ILE A 58 -7.13 8.68 2.44
CA ILE A 58 -7.16 9.70 1.37
C ILE A 58 -8.61 10.08 1.01
N LYS A 59 -9.52 9.09 0.91
CA LYS A 59 -10.95 9.35 0.64
C LYS A 59 -11.59 10.15 1.78
N VAL A 60 -11.27 9.84 3.04
CA VAL A 60 -11.74 10.60 4.22
C VAL A 60 -11.24 12.06 4.14
N HIS A 61 -9.96 12.28 3.85
CA HIS A 61 -9.41 13.63 3.65
C HIS A 61 -10.11 14.40 2.53
N LYS A 62 -10.34 13.75 1.38
CA LYS A 62 -11.07 14.37 0.25
C LYS A 62 -12.50 14.73 0.61
N LYS A 63 -13.23 13.87 1.34
CA LYS A 63 -14.60 14.16 1.80
C LYS A 63 -14.64 15.34 2.77
N LYS A 64 -13.71 15.39 3.73
CA LYS A 64 -13.58 16.52 4.68
C LYS A 64 -13.34 17.85 3.96
N LEU A 65 -12.64 17.87 2.82
CA LEU A 65 -12.44 19.08 2.01
C LEU A 65 -13.73 19.55 1.32
N LYS A 66 -14.53 18.62 0.77
CA LYS A 66 -15.78 18.95 0.09
C LYS A 66 -16.85 19.53 1.03
N LEU A 67 -16.85 19.13 2.30
CA LEU A 67 -17.80 19.62 3.32
C LEU A 67 -17.42 20.98 3.93
N LYS A 68 -16.22 21.49 3.65
CA LYS A 68 -15.73 22.79 4.12
C LYS A 68 -15.82 23.90 3.06
N LYS A 69 -16.33 23.58 1.87
CA LYS A 69 -16.64 24.52 0.79
C LYS A 69 -18.14 24.77 0.78
#